data_AF-A0A7C7YLC1-F1
#
_entry.id   AF-A0A7C7YLC1-F1
#
_cell.length_a   1.000
_cell.length_b   1.000
_cell.length_c   1.000
_cell.angle_alpha   90.00
_cell.angle_beta   90.00
_cell.angle_gamma   90.00
#
_symmetry.space_group_name_H-M   'P 1'
#
loop_
_entity.id
_entity.type
_entity.pdbx_description
1 polymer ?
#
loop_
_entity_poly.entity_id
_entity_poly.type
_entity_poly.pdbx_seq_one_letter_code
_entity_poly.pdbx_strand_id
1 'polypeptide(L)'
;MRFIRQSIALAGALTVKGCSGFVAGMLALGLITGAPIAHADGEKQMSKRQTCNRLTHQIDHFEGRVLKMAQERDDAAWEKSTRDHVEGLKSRRADKCPKYAEERRLLARAKARAELMRKMVMTAAKGAAKYFSGGWF
;
A
#
# COMPACT_ATOMS: atom_id res chain seq x y z
N MET A 1 -0.86 29.64 10.83
CA MET A 1 -0.12 30.21 11.98
C MET A 1 0.88 29.17 12.49
N ARG A 2 2.19 29.53 12.52
CA ARG A 2 3.38 28.83 13.10
C ARG A 2 3.68 27.43 12.50
N PHE A 3 4.66 27.17 11.62
CA PHE A 3 5.96 27.75 11.25
C PHE A 3 6.99 27.91 12.39
N ILE A 4 7.62 26.79 12.79
CA ILE A 4 8.97 26.69 13.38
C ILE A 4 9.50 25.31 12.92
N ARG A 5 10.36 25.17 11.91
CA ARG A 5 11.79 25.54 11.82
C ARG A 5 12.66 24.73 12.80
N GLN A 6 13.01 23.50 12.41
CA GLN A 6 14.26 22.86 12.85
C GLN A 6 14.97 22.32 11.60
N SER A 7 15.87 23.18 11.11
CA SER A 7 16.96 22.86 10.21
C SER A 7 18.21 22.59 11.06
N ILE A 8 19.23 21.98 10.43
CA ILE A 8 20.66 21.91 10.83
C ILE A 8 20.97 20.69 11.73
N ALA A 9 21.98 19.87 11.51
CA ALA A 9 22.95 19.61 10.43
C ALA A 9 23.80 18.39 10.89
N LEU A 10 24.84 18.07 10.11
CA LEU A 10 25.89 17.04 10.27
C LEU A 10 25.58 15.80 9.42
N ALA A 11 25.93 15.77 8.14
CA ALA A 11 27.28 15.93 7.56
C ALA A 11 28.27 14.94 8.20
N GLY A 12 28.46 13.82 7.51
CA GLY A 12 29.46 12.80 7.80
C GLY A 12 29.75 12.03 6.52
N ALA A 13 30.56 12.66 5.65
CA ALA A 13 31.11 12.04 4.47
C ALA A 13 31.97 10.83 4.87
N LEU A 14 31.65 9.65 4.34
CA LEU A 14 32.60 8.55 4.23
C LEU A 14 32.78 8.22 2.76
N THR A 15 33.88 8.77 2.27
CA THR A 15 34.47 8.56 0.95
C THR A 15 34.61 7.07 0.65
N VAL A 16 33.97 6.66 -0.43
CA VAL A 16 34.28 5.46 -1.20
C VAL A 16 35.69 5.63 -1.75
N LYS A 17 36.65 4.84 -1.27
CA LYS A 17 37.95 4.65 -1.92
C LYS A 17 38.15 3.15 -2.11
N GLY A 18 38.13 2.74 -3.36
CA GLY A 18 38.13 1.33 -3.75
C GLY A 18 39.40 0.59 -3.34
N CYS A 19 39.23 -0.71 -3.10
CA CYS A 19 40.28 -1.71 -3.22
C CYS A 19 39.74 -2.80 -4.15
N SER A 20 40.19 -2.74 -5.40
CA SER A 20 40.13 -3.84 -6.34
C SER A 20 41.09 -4.93 -5.87
N GLY A 21 40.57 -6.13 -5.65
CA GLY A 21 41.36 -7.35 -5.44
C GLY A 21 41.49 -7.76 -3.98
N PHE A 22 40.73 -8.78 -3.57
CA PHE A 22 41.23 -9.91 -2.77
C PHE A 22 40.15 -11.01 -2.78
N VAL A 23 40.22 -11.84 -3.81
CA VAL A 23 39.63 -13.17 -3.81
C VAL A 23 40.48 -14.03 -2.85
N ALA A 24 39.82 -14.91 -2.10
CA ALA A 24 40.41 -15.92 -1.20
C ALA A 24 40.91 -15.41 0.17
N GLY A 25 40.08 -15.63 1.20
CA GLY A 25 40.40 -15.33 2.59
C GLY A 25 39.31 -15.87 3.53
N MET A 26 39.16 -17.18 3.53
CA MET A 26 38.34 -17.97 4.46
C MET A 26 38.57 -17.60 5.93
N LEU A 27 37.51 -17.76 6.73
CA LEU A 27 37.53 -18.12 8.16
C LEU A 27 38.35 -17.23 9.11
N ALA A 28 37.73 -16.18 9.66
CA ALA A 28 37.86 -15.77 11.07
C ALA A 28 37.18 -14.41 11.30
N LEU A 29 35.86 -14.39 11.52
CA LEU A 29 35.22 -13.31 12.28
C LEU A 29 33.89 -13.80 12.87
N GLY A 30 34.02 -14.78 13.77
CA GLY A 30 32.99 -14.99 14.77
C GLY A 30 32.96 -13.82 15.75
N LEU A 31 31.79 -13.59 16.34
CA LEU A 31 31.58 -12.80 17.56
C LEU A 31 31.74 -11.27 17.43
N ILE A 32 30.86 -10.63 16.64
CA ILE A 32 30.45 -9.25 16.93
C ILE A 32 28.95 -9.27 17.21
N THR A 33 28.64 -9.49 18.49
CA THR A 33 27.52 -8.89 19.22
C THR A 33 26.21 -8.79 18.47
N GLY A 34 25.52 -9.93 18.33
CA GLY A 34 24.07 -9.94 18.23
C GLY A 34 23.51 -9.41 19.55
N ALA A 35 23.38 -8.08 19.67
CA ALA A 35 22.56 -7.49 20.71
C ALA A 35 21.15 -8.07 20.49
N PRO A 36 20.59 -8.84 21.43
CA PRO A 36 19.18 -9.12 21.38
C PRO A 36 18.53 -7.75 21.45
N ILE A 37 17.90 -7.32 20.35
CA ILE A 37 16.94 -6.24 20.41
C ILE A 37 15.84 -6.81 21.29
N ALA A 38 16.00 -6.64 22.60
CA ALA A 38 14.97 -6.89 23.57
C ALA A 38 13.83 -5.97 23.15
N HIS A 39 12.87 -6.51 22.41
CA HIS A 39 11.53 -5.96 22.30
C HIS A 39 10.93 -6.00 23.71
N ALA A 40 11.41 -5.13 24.59
CA ALA A 40 10.81 -4.77 25.85
C ALA A 40 9.66 -3.77 25.62
N ASP A 41 9.01 -3.87 24.46
CA ASP A 41 7.69 -3.34 24.26
C ASP A 41 6.74 -4.41 24.81
N GLY A 42 6.49 -4.36 26.12
CA GLY A 42 5.21 -4.86 26.60
C GLY A 42 4.16 -4.12 25.77
N GLU A 43 3.60 -4.79 24.75
CA GLU A 43 2.65 -4.19 23.82
C GLU A 43 1.55 -3.56 24.69
N LYS A 44 1.62 -2.25 24.89
CA LYS A 44 0.50 -1.49 25.43
C LYS A 44 -0.58 -1.68 24.38
N GLN A 45 -1.45 -2.67 24.62
CA GLN A 45 -2.60 -3.01 23.81
C GLN A 45 -3.37 -1.72 23.60
N MET A 46 -3.15 -1.09 22.44
CA MET A 46 -3.83 0.15 22.10
C MET A 46 -5.31 -0.16 22.08
N SER A 47 -6.12 0.77 22.57
CA SER A 47 -7.57 0.61 22.47
C SER A 47 -7.95 0.35 21.01
N LYS A 48 -9.00 -0.46 20.77
CA LYS A 48 -9.49 -0.76 19.42
C LYS A 48 -9.71 0.52 18.60
N ARG A 49 -10.20 1.58 19.25
CA ARG A 49 -10.40 2.91 18.65
C ARG A 49 -9.09 3.56 18.16
N GLN A 50 -8.05 3.56 18.98
CA GLN A 50 -6.73 4.10 18.59
C GLN A 50 -6.13 3.31 17.42
N THR A 51 -6.25 1.97 17.44
CA THR A 51 -5.80 1.12 16.34
C THR A 51 -6.52 1.45 15.04
N CYS A 52 -7.84 1.63 15.08
CA CYS A 52 -8.63 2.04 13.92
C CYS A 52 -8.20 3.41 13.38
N ASN A 53 -8.02 4.40 14.25
CA ASN A 53 -7.57 5.74 13.84
C ASN A 53 -6.18 5.70 13.20
N ARG A 54 -5.25 4.93 13.78
CA ARG A 54 -3.90 4.74 13.23
C ARG A 54 -3.95 4.16 11.83
N LEU A 55 -4.74 3.10 11.62
CA LEU A 55 -4.90 2.48 10.30
C LEU A 55 -5.51 3.44 9.28
N THR A 56 -6.52 4.22 9.68
CA THR A 56 -7.12 5.24 8.81
C THR A 56 -6.09 6.31 8.42
N HIS A 57 -5.34 6.87 9.36
CA HIS A 57 -4.29 7.83 9.04
C HIS A 57 -3.20 7.26 8.13
N GLN A 58 -2.84 5.99 8.31
CA GLN A 58 -1.89 5.33 7.42
C GLN A 58 -2.45 5.23 6.00
N ILE A 59 -3.71 4.79 5.85
CA ILE A 59 -4.39 4.72 4.55
C ILE A 59 -4.41 6.10 3.89
N ASP A 60 -4.86 7.13 4.61
CA ASP A 60 -4.96 8.51 4.09
C ASP A 60 -3.58 9.04 3.66
N HIS A 61 -2.53 8.71 4.39
CA HIS A 61 -1.15 9.09 4.04
C HIS A 61 -0.68 8.45 2.73
N PHE A 62 -0.87 7.14 2.59
CA PHE A 62 -0.44 6.44 1.38
C PHE A 62 -1.27 6.84 0.16
N GLU A 63 -2.58 7.01 0.31
CA GLU A 63 -3.47 7.44 -0.77
C GLU A 63 -3.21 8.90 -1.18
N GLY A 64 -3.11 9.81 -0.21
CA GLY A 64 -3.01 11.24 -0.50
C GLY A 64 -1.60 11.70 -0.89
N ARG A 65 -0.56 11.06 -0.37
CA ARG A 65 0.83 11.51 -0.58
C ARG A 65 1.63 10.56 -1.45
N VAL A 66 1.72 9.28 -1.07
CA VAL A 66 2.63 8.33 -1.73
C VAL A 66 2.14 7.95 -3.11
N LEU A 67 0.85 7.64 -3.24
CA LEU A 67 0.26 7.27 -4.53
C LEU A 67 0.29 8.45 -5.52
N LYS A 68 0.04 9.67 -5.03
CA LYS A 68 0.18 10.89 -5.85
C LYS A 68 1.64 11.08 -6.32
N MET A 69 2.62 10.84 -5.46
CA MET A 69 4.04 10.94 -5.83
C MET A 69 4.45 9.91 -6.88
N ALA A 70 3.90 8.70 -6.81
CA ALA A 70 4.14 7.67 -7.83
C ALA A 70 3.53 8.08 -9.19
N GLN A 71 2.32 8.65 -9.18
CA GLN A 71 1.66 9.18 -10.38
C GLN A 71 2.41 10.36 -10.99
N GLU A 72 2.87 11.31 -10.17
CA GLU A 72 3.66 12.46 -10.62
C GLU A 72 4.99 12.05 -11.27
N ARG A 73 5.49 10.85 -10.93
CA ARG A 73 6.74 10.28 -11.47
C ARG A 73 6.52 9.26 -12.58
N ASP A 74 5.27 9.00 -12.95
CA ASP A 74 4.86 7.97 -13.93
C ASP A 74 5.46 6.58 -13.66
N ASP A 75 5.62 6.23 -12.37
CA ASP A 75 6.16 4.93 -11.96
C ASP A 75 5.02 3.94 -11.68
N ALA A 76 4.63 3.21 -12.73
CA ALA A 76 3.53 2.25 -12.66
C ALA A 76 3.80 1.09 -11.67
N ALA A 77 5.07 0.68 -11.49
CA ALA A 77 5.41 -0.40 -10.58
C ALA A 77 5.24 0.04 -9.12
N TRP A 78 5.71 1.25 -8.80
CA TRP A 78 5.52 1.84 -7.48
C TRP A 78 4.05 2.15 -7.21
N GLU A 79 3.31 2.67 -8.19
CA GLU A 79 1.89 2.95 -8.04
C GLU A 79 1.11 1.66 -7.76
N LYS A 80 1.39 0.58 -8.49
CA LYS A 80 0.80 -0.75 -8.25
C LYS A 80 1.14 -1.27 -6.85
N SER A 81 2.42 -1.27 -6.46
CA SER A 81 2.83 -1.75 -5.14
C SER A 81 2.19 -0.95 -4.01
N THR A 82 2.02 0.36 -4.17
CA THR A 82 1.39 1.22 -3.18
C THR A 82 -0.11 0.91 -3.07
N ARG A 83 -0.79 0.69 -4.20
CA ARG A 83 -2.20 0.27 -4.22
C ARG A 83 -2.41 -1.07 -3.52
N ASP A 84 -1.59 -2.07 -3.83
CA ASP A 84 -1.65 -3.40 -3.21
C ASP A 84 -1.43 -3.29 -1.69
N HIS A 85 -0.51 -2.42 -1.24
CA HIS A 85 -0.29 -2.17 0.19
C HIS A 85 -1.49 -1.49 0.87
N VAL A 86 -2.08 -0.47 0.23
CA VAL A 86 -3.28 0.23 0.73
C VAL A 86 -4.46 -0.73 0.83
N GLU A 87 -4.64 -1.63 -0.14
CA GLU A 87 -5.69 -2.65 -0.10
C GLU A 87 -5.50 -3.58 1.11
N GLY A 88 -4.27 -4.02 1.38
CA GLY A 88 -3.95 -4.79 2.58
C GLY A 88 -4.27 -4.03 3.88
N LEU A 89 -3.96 -2.74 3.95
CA LEU A 89 -4.34 -1.90 5.10
C LEU A 89 -5.86 -1.78 5.25
N LYS A 90 -6.60 -1.60 4.16
CA LYS A 90 -8.07 -1.53 4.16
C LYS A 90 -8.68 -2.84 4.62
N SER A 91 -8.16 -3.99 4.18
CA SER A 91 -8.65 -5.30 4.67
C SER A 91 -8.42 -5.43 6.17
N ARG A 92 -7.20 -5.16 6.65
CA ARG A 92 -6.89 -5.19 8.10
C ARG A 92 -7.77 -4.24 8.91
N ARG A 93 -8.11 -3.06 8.36
CA ARG A 93 -9.03 -2.11 8.99
C ARG A 93 -10.45 -2.68 9.06
N ALA A 94 -10.95 -3.29 8.00
CA ALA A 94 -12.27 -3.91 7.98
C ALA A 94 -12.39 -5.04 9.03
N ASP A 95 -11.32 -5.82 9.23
CA ASP A 95 -11.32 -6.92 10.21
C ASP A 95 -11.31 -6.42 11.66
N LYS A 96 -10.59 -5.32 11.93
CA LYS A 96 -10.43 -4.76 13.29
C LYS A 96 -11.51 -3.75 13.68
N CYS A 97 -12.14 -3.10 12.70
CA CYS A 97 -13.02 -1.95 12.92
C CYS A 97 -14.44 -2.23 12.38
N PRO A 98 -15.45 -2.44 13.25
CA PRO A 98 -16.77 -2.93 12.84
C PRO A 98 -17.50 -2.00 11.87
N LYS A 99 -17.34 -0.67 12.05
CA LYS A 99 -17.94 0.35 11.16
C LYS A 99 -17.56 0.14 9.69
N TYR A 100 -16.31 -0.25 9.41
CA TYR A 100 -15.81 -0.43 8.04
C TYR A 100 -16.11 -1.82 7.47
N ALA A 101 -16.43 -2.80 8.32
CA ALA A 101 -16.84 -4.13 7.88
C ALA A 101 -18.20 -4.08 7.16
N GLU A 102 -19.14 -3.31 7.69
CA GLU A 102 -20.45 -3.10 7.06
C GLU A 102 -20.34 -2.36 5.73
N GLU A 103 -19.53 -1.29 5.69
CA GLU A 103 -19.26 -0.54 4.47
C GLU A 103 -18.68 -1.44 3.37
N ARG A 104 -17.72 -2.31 3.71
CA ARG A 104 -17.16 -3.29 2.76
C ARG A 104 -18.22 -4.23 2.19
N ARG A 105 -19.15 -4.69 3.03
CA ARG A 105 -20.27 -5.55 2.59
C ARG A 105 -21.23 -4.81 1.66
N LEU A 106 -21.54 -3.56 1.96
CA LEU A 106 -22.39 -2.71 1.11
C LEU A 106 -21.74 -2.44 -0.24
N LEU A 107 -20.46 -2.08 -0.25
CA LEU A 107 -19.70 -1.87 -1.48
C LEU A 107 -19.59 -3.16 -2.31
N ALA A 108 -19.37 -4.31 -1.67
CA ALA A 108 -19.34 -5.60 -2.36
C ALA A 108 -20.68 -5.92 -3.03
N ARG A 109 -21.81 -5.68 -2.35
CA ARG A 109 -23.15 -5.84 -2.93
C ARG A 109 -23.40 -4.86 -4.07
N ALA A 110 -22.98 -3.61 -3.93
CA ALA A 110 -23.10 -2.61 -4.98
C ALA A 110 -22.30 -3.01 -6.23
N LYS A 111 -21.06 -3.48 -6.05
CA LYS A 111 -20.22 -3.98 -7.14
C LYS A 111 -20.86 -5.18 -7.86
N ALA A 112 -21.39 -6.15 -7.10
CA ALA A 112 -22.08 -7.30 -7.68
C ALA A 112 -23.31 -6.88 -8.52
N ARG A 113 -24.08 -5.89 -8.06
CA ARG A 113 -25.21 -5.33 -8.83
C ARG A 113 -24.75 -4.61 -10.09
N ALA A 114 -23.68 -3.82 -10.01
CA ALA A 114 -23.12 -3.13 -11.16
C ALA A 114 -22.60 -4.11 -12.22
N GLU A 115 -21.94 -5.20 -11.80
CA GLU A 115 -21.50 -6.26 -12.72
C GLU A 115 -22.68 -6.97 -13.40
N LEU A 116 -23.76 -7.22 -12.66
CA LEU A 116 -24.99 -7.78 -13.23
C LEU A 116 -25.61 -6.84 -14.27
N MET A 117 -25.73 -5.55 -13.96
CA MET A 117 -26.23 -4.56 -14.93
C MET A 117 -25.33 -4.48 -16.16
N ARG A 118 -24.01 -4.47 -16.00
CA ARG A 118 -23.06 -4.48 -17.11
C ARG A 118 -23.26 -5.69 -18.03
N LYS A 119 -23.49 -6.87 -17.46
CA LYS A 119 -23.78 -8.08 -18.25
C LYS A 119 -25.07 -7.93 -19.05
N MET A 120 -26.14 -7.42 -18.43
CA MET A 120 -27.42 -7.20 -19.11
C MET A 120 -27.32 -6.14 -20.23
N VAL A 121 -26.54 -5.08 -20.02
CA VAL A 121 -26.29 -4.05 -21.05
C VAL A 121 -25.49 -4.64 -22.20
N MET A 122 -24.46 -5.46 -21.92
CA MET A 122 -23.65 -6.10 -22.96
C MET A 122 -24.45 -7.11 -23.79
N THR A 123 -25.34 -7.89 -23.16
CA THR A 123 -26.21 -8.82 -23.90
C THR A 123 -27.22 -8.07 -24.77
N ALA A 124 -27.83 -7.00 -24.25
CA ALA A 124 -28.71 -6.13 -25.02
C ALA A 124 -27.99 -5.47 -26.20
N ALA A 125 -26.78 -4.95 -25.99
CA ALA A 125 -25.96 -4.35 -27.04
C ALA A 125 -25.61 -5.36 -28.15
N LYS A 126 -25.25 -6.60 -27.78
CA LYS A 126 -25.03 -7.67 -28.75
C LYS A 126 -26.29 -8.02 -29.54
N GLY A 127 -27.45 -8.06 -28.88
CA GLY A 127 -28.74 -8.28 -29.54
C GLY A 127 -29.08 -7.18 -30.54
N ALA A 128 -28.93 -5.92 -30.16
CA ALA A 128 -29.13 -4.77 -31.03
C ALA A 128 -28.15 -4.78 -32.21
N ALA A 129 -26.86 -5.02 -31.95
CA ALA A 129 -25.85 -5.11 -33.01
C ALA A 129 -26.20 -6.20 -34.03
N LYS A 130 -26.68 -7.37 -33.57
CA LYS A 130 -27.14 -8.45 -34.47
C LYS A 130 -28.33 -8.02 -35.32
N TYR A 131 -29.27 -7.26 -34.77
CA TYR A 131 -30.45 -6.77 -35.50
C TYR A 131 -30.09 -5.69 -36.54
N PHE A 132 -29.24 -4.73 -36.17
CA PHE A 132 -28.90 -3.59 -37.03
C PHE A 132 -27.81 -3.88 -38.07
N SER A 133 -26.92 -4.84 -37.83
CA SER A 133 -25.84 -5.20 -38.78
C SER A 133 -26.28 -6.19 -39.87
N GLY A 134 -27.55 -6.59 -39.92
CA GLY A 134 -28.07 -7.46 -40.99
C GLY A 134 -27.56 -8.90 -40.96
N GLY A 135 -26.91 -9.35 -39.88
CA GLY A 135 -26.58 -10.77 -39.65
C GLY A 135 -25.42 -11.34 -40.48
N TRP A 136 -24.39 -10.55 -40.80
CA TRP A 136 -23.25 -11.00 -41.63
C TRP A 136 -21.89 -11.14 -40.90
N PHE A 137 -21.90 -11.40 -39.58
CA PHE A 137 -20.72 -11.78 -38.78
C PHE A 137 -21.05 -12.92 -37.82
#